data_AF-A0A436V1I2-F1
#
_entry.id   AF-A0A436V1I2-F1
#
_cell.length_a   1.000
_cell.length_b   1.000
_cell.length_c   1.000
_cell.angle_alpha   90.00
_cell.angle_beta   90.00
_cell.angle_gamma   90.00
#
_symmetry.space_group_name_H-M   'P 1'
#
loop_
_entity.id
_entity.type
_entity.pdbx_description
1 polymer ?
#
loop_
_entity_poly.entity_id
_entity_poly.type
_entity_poly.pdbx_seq_one_letter_code
_entity_poly.pdbx_strand_id
1 'polypeptide(L)'
;RQLQNGTTMMLPTEDSLWVGAELTRRFGLPYWTLTTSATDANRGAIRIARMITGRPKVLVFSGCYHGGVEEAHVEIRDGRIGMRNMIHPNGVDHSAVSRVVEFNDVAALEEALSHGDVACVLTEPLMTNFGMIP
;
A
#
# COMPACT_ATOMS: atom_id res chain seq x y z
N ARG A 1 23.53 -21.93 2.50
CA ARG A 1 24.48 -21.43 3.51
C ARG A 1 23.77 -21.07 4.83
N GLN A 2 22.88 -20.07 4.88
CA GLN A 2 22.24 -19.65 6.15
C GLN A 2 21.42 -20.74 6.86
N LEU A 3 20.80 -21.67 6.12
CA LEU A 3 20.02 -22.79 6.69
C LEU A 3 20.81 -23.61 7.73
N GLN A 4 22.13 -23.72 7.59
CA GLN A 4 23.00 -24.47 8.50
C GLN A 4 23.44 -23.66 9.73
N ASN A 5 23.24 -22.34 9.71
CA ASN A 5 23.70 -21.39 10.74
C ASN A 5 22.55 -20.82 11.58
N GLY A 6 21.33 -21.33 11.39
CA GLY A 6 20.12 -20.81 11.99
C GLY A 6 19.40 -19.76 11.12
N THR A 7 18.08 -19.90 10.99
CA THR A 7 17.27 -19.10 10.05
C THR A 7 16.39 -18.06 10.71
N THR A 8 16.04 -18.22 11.99
CA THR A 8 15.27 -17.24 12.75
C THR A 8 15.73 -17.27 14.21
N MET A 9 16.26 -16.15 14.67
CA MET A 9 16.93 -16.04 15.98
C MET A 9 16.42 -14.86 16.82
N MET A 10 15.45 -14.09 16.29
CA MET A 10 14.98 -12.84 16.90
C MET A 10 16.11 -11.84 17.23
N LEU A 11 17.23 -11.93 16.50
CA LEU A 11 18.41 -11.09 16.63
C LEU A 11 18.93 -10.71 15.23
N PRO A 12 19.53 -9.53 15.06
CA PRO A 12 20.17 -9.16 13.80
C PRO A 12 21.44 -9.96 13.56
N THR A 13 21.85 -10.05 12.29
CA THR A 13 23.16 -10.56 11.85
C THR A 13 23.92 -9.47 11.09
N GLU A 14 25.20 -9.69 10.78
CA GLU A 14 25.99 -8.76 9.95
C GLU A 14 25.36 -8.51 8.57
N ASP A 15 24.59 -9.48 8.04
CA ASP A 15 23.85 -9.31 6.79
C ASP A 15 22.89 -8.11 6.85
N SER A 16 22.31 -7.82 8.02
CA SER A 16 21.40 -6.68 8.19
C SER A 16 22.08 -5.33 7.96
N LEU A 17 23.37 -5.19 8.32
CA LEU A 17 24.15 -3.97 8.08
C LEU A 17 24.36 -3.77 6.58
N TRP A 18 24.75 -4.84 5.87
CA TRP A 18 24.98 -4.78 4.43
C TRP A 18 23.68 -4.53 3.66
N VAL A 19 22.61 -5.27 3.99
CA VAL A 19 21.30 -5.13 3.32
C VAL A 19 20.74 -3.72 3.54
N GLY A 20 20.79 -3.18 4.76
CA GLY A 20 20.32 -1.83 5.04
C GLY A 20 21.06 -0.77 4.22
N ALA A 21 22.39 -0.86 4.15
CA ALA A 21 23.20 0.04 3.34
C ALA A 21 22.89 -0.08 1.83
N GLU A 22 22.72 -1.31 1.33
CA GLU A 22 22.43 -1.55 -0.08
C GLU A 22 21.02 -1.06 -0.47
N LEU A 23 20.01 -1.26 0.37
CA LEU A 23 18.66 -0.75 0.11
C LEU A 23 18.66 0.79 0.01
N THR A 24 19.36 1.46 0.94
CA THR A 24 19.51 2.92 0.92
C THR A 24 20.23 3.38 -0.35
N ARG A 25 21.35 2.75 -0.71
CA ARG A 25 22.11 3.10 -1.91
C ARG A 25 21.28 2.89 -3.19
N ARG A 26 20.50 1.81 -3.27
CA ARG A 26 19.80 1.38 -4.49
C ARG A 26 18.49 2.12 -4.72
N PHE A 27 17.75 2.44 -3.66
CA PHE A 27 16.41 3.03 -3.76
C PHE A 27 16.33 4.47 -3.22
N GLY A 28 17.40 5.00 -2.62
CA GLY A 28 17.51 6.41 -2.24
C GLY A 28 16.73 6.83 -0.99
N LEU A 29 16.10 5.90 -0.27
CA LEU A 29 15.43 6.17 1.01
C LEU A 29 16.34 5.78 2.19
N PRO A 30 16.39 6.59 3.27
CA PRO A 30 17.38 6.41 4.33
C PRO A 30 17.04 5.33 5.37
N TYR A 31 15.77 4.95 5.51
CA TYR A 31 15.29 4.05 6.55
C TYR A 31 14.48 2.90 5.97
N TRP A 32 14.73 1.69 6.49
CA TRP A 32 14.13 0.45 6.01
C TRP A 32 13.64 -0.40 7.17
N THR A 33 12.55 -1.11 6.92
CA THR A 33 12.08 -2.21 7.75
C THR A 33 11.78 -3.41 6.86
N LEU A 34 11.75 -4.60 7.44
CA LEU A 34 11.48 -5.84 6.73
C LEU A 34 10.16 -6.43 7.22
N THR A 35 9.39 -6.96 6.28
CA THR A 35 8.15 -7.69 6.54
C THR A 35 8.20 -9.04 5.85
N THR A 36 7.26 -9.92 6.19
CA THR A 36 7.13 -11.25 5.58
C THR A 36 6.43 -11.24 4.22
N SER A 37 5.80 -10.13 3.86
CA SER A 37 5.08 -9.97 2.58
C SER A 37 4.93 -8.49 2.20
N ALA A 38 4.67 -8.23 0.91
CA ALA A 38 4.29 -6.90 0.43
C ALA A 38 2.95 -6.43 1.00
N THR A 39 1.99 -7.35 1.25
CA THR A 39 0.73 -7.05 1.97
C THR A 39 1.03 -6.42 3.33
N ASP A 40 1.95 -7.02 4.10
CA ASP A 40 2.30 -6.52 5.44
C ASP A 40 3.10 -5.22 5.36
N ALA A 41 3.92 -5.05 4.33
CA ALA A 41 4.61 -3.78 4.08
C ALA A 41 3.61 -2.65 3.82
N ASN A 42 2.61 -2.88 2.96
CA ASN A 42 1.55 -1.92 2.67
C ASN A 42 0.71 -1.59 3.92
N ARG A 43 0.27 -2.61 4.67
CA ARG A 43 -0.48 -2.42 5.94
C ARG A 43 0.35 -1.63 6.96
N GLY A 44 1.65 -1.92 7.07
CA GLY A 44 2.58 -1.19 7.94
C GLY A 44 2.72 0.28 7.53
N ALA A 45 2.93 0.54 6.23
CA ALA A 45 3.04 1.89 5.68
C ALA A 45 1.77 2.71 5.89
N ILE A 46 0.59 2.14 5.62
CA ILE A 46 -0.72 2.76 5.88
C ILE A 46 -0.86 3.11 7.35
N ARG A 47 -0.54 2.17 8.25
CA ARG A 47 -0.62 2.39 9.70
C ARG A 47 0.26 3.57 10.13
N ILE A 48 1.50 3.62 9.66
CA ILE A 48 2.43 4.72 9.96
C ILE A 48 1.90 6.05 9.40
N ALA A 49 1.40 6.07 8.16
CA ALA A 49 0.84 7.27 7.55
C ALA A 49 -0.35 7.82 8.35
N ARG A 50 -1.28 6.95 8.79
CA ARG A 50 -2.38 7.33 9.68
C ARG A 50 -1.88 7.88 11.02
N MET A 51 -0.87 7.25 11.63
CA MET A 51 -0.28 7.72 12.90
C MET A 51 0.37 9.11 12.77
N ILE A 52 1.03 9.39 11.65
CA ILE A 52 1.69 10.67 11.41
C ILE A 52 0.66 11.77 11.10
N THR A 53 -0.32 11.47 10.27
CA THR A 53 -1.25 12.49 9.73
C THR A 53 -2.50 12.69 10.57
N GLY A 54 -2.89 11.70 11.38
CA GLY A 54 -4.18 11.67 12.08
C GLY A 54 -5.39 11.47 11.15
N ARG A 55 -5.17 11.14 9.87
CA ARG A 55 -6.21 11.06 8.84
C ARG A 55 -6.68 9.62 8.65
N PRO A 56 -7.99 9.37 8.42
CA PRO A 56 -8.52 8.02 8.40
C PRO A 56 -8.35 7.30 7.04
N LYS A 57 -8.41 8.03 5.92
CA LYS A 57 -8.58 7.40 4.60
C LYS A 57 -7.26 7.10 3.90
N VAL A 58 -7.27 6.03 3.11
CA VAL A 58 -6.24 5.73 2.10
C VAL A 58 -6.85 5.98 0.73
N LEU A 59 -6.14 6.70 -0.13
CA LEU A 59 -6.53 6.81 -1.54
C LEU A 59 -5.86 5.69 -2.33
N VAL A 60 -6.66 4.99 -3.12
CA VAL A 60 -6.24 3.92 -4.03
C VAL A 60 -6.81 4.15 -5.42
N PHE A 61 -6.22 3.50 -6.41
CA PHE A 61 -6.69 3.59 -7.79
C PHE A 61 -7.60 2.41 -8.14
N SER A 62 -8.68 2.68 -8.88
CA SER A 62 -9.57 1.63 -9.41
C SER A 62 -8.76 0.59 -10.19
N GLY A 63 -9.02 -0.70 -9.97
CA GLY A 63 -8.28 -1.80 -10.58
C GLY A 63 -6.92 -2.15 -9.94
N CYS A 64 -6.42 -1.38 -8.96
CA CYS A 64 -5.15 -1.69 -8.30
C CYS A 64 -5.18 -3.04 -7.56
N TYR A 65 -4.00 -3.61 -7.29
CA TYR A 65 -3.86 -4.72 -6.35
C TYR A 65 -2.66 -4.50 -5.43
N HIS A 66 -2.93 -4.47 -4.13
CA HIS A 66 -1.91 -4.26 -3.11
C HIS A 66 -1.83 -5.42 -2.10
N GLY A 67 -2.30 -6.60 -2.50
CA GLY A 67 -2.36 -7.78 -1.65
C GLY A 67 -3.64 -7.87 -0.84
N GLY A 68 -3.55 -8.50 0.33
CA GLY A 68 -4.64 -8.56 1.31
C GLY A 68 -4.83 -7.25 2.06
N VAL A 69 -4.91 -6.10 1.36
CA VAL A 69 -5.11 -4.79 1.98
C VAL A 69 -6.56 -4.39 1.78
N GLU A 70 -7.31 -4.36 2.88
CA GLU A 70 -8.75 -4.16 2.89
C GLU A 70 -9.13 -2.82 2.24
N GLU A 71 -8.39 -1.73 2.50
CA GLU A 71 -8.63 -0.42 1.90
C GLU A 71 -8.56 -0.42 0.36
N ALA A 72 -7.88 -1.40 -0.24
CA ALA A 72 -7.68 -1.57 -1.68
C ALA A 72 -8.63 -2.61 -2.32
N HIS A 73 -9.60 -3.17 -1.57
CA HIS A 73 -10.57 -4.13 -2.11
C HIS A 73 -11.80 -3.47 -2.74
N VAL A 74 -11.69 -2.21 -3.11
CA VAL A 74 -12.74 -1.42 -3.76
C VAL A 74 -12.33 -0.98 -5.16
N GLU A 75 -13.31 -0.81 -6.03
CA GLU A 75 -13.15 -0.33 -7.39
C GLU A 75 -14.29 0.63 -7.77
N ILE A 76 -14.10 1.37 -8.86
CA ILE A 76 -15.17 2.13 -9.50
C ILE A 76 -15.81 1.23 -10.56
N ARG A 77 -17.12 1.03 -10.45
CA ARG A 77 -17.92 0.32 -11.44
C ARG A 77 -19.18 1.13 -11.72
N ASP A 78 -19.43 1.41 -12.99
CA ASP A 78 -20.57 2.23 -13.44
C ASP A 78 -20.67 3.58 -12.70
N GLY A 79 -19.50 4.21 -12.46
CA GLY A 79 -19.39 5.51 -11.76
C GLY A 79 -19.63 5.45 -10.26
N ARG A 80 -19.69 4.26 -9.65
CA ARG A 80 -19.91 4.08 -8.21
C ARG A 80 -18.81 3.23 -7.58
N ILE A 81 -18.45 3.56 -6.35
CA ILE A 81 -17.53 2.73 -5.56
C ILE A 81 -18.25 1.45 -5.14
N GLY A 82 -17.64 0.30 -5.43
CA GLY A 82 -18.12 -1.02 -5.05
C GLY A 82 -16.96 -1.95 -4.67
N MET A 83 -17.29 -3.14 -4.21
CA MET A 83 -16.28 -4.16 -3.90
C MET A 83 -15.68 -4.74 -5.18
N ARG A 84 -14.35 -4.79 -5.24
CA ARG A 84 -13.60 -5.36 -6.35
C ARG A 84 -13.79 -6.87 -6.43
N ASN A 85 -14.03 -7.41 -7.63
CA ASN A 85 -14.11 -8.86 -7.88
C ASN A 85 -15.03 -9.63 -6.91
N MET A 86 -16.09 -8.98 -6.41
CA MET A 86 -17.00 -9.55 -5.41
C MET A 86 -16.29 -10.02 -4.11
N ILE A 87 -15.14 -9.42 -3.78
CA ILE A 87 -14.47 -9.65 -2.50
C ILE A 87 -15.43 -9.22 -1.38
N HIS A 88 -15.59 -10.07 -0.37
CA HIS A 88 -16.43 -9.75 0.78
C HIS A 88 -15.83 -8.56 1.56
N PRO A 89 -16.63 -7.57 2.01
CA PRO A 89 -16.13 -6.37 2.70
C PRO A 89 -15.48 -6.65 4.06
N ASN A 90 -15.58 -7.88 4.57
CA ASN A 90 -14.95 -8.32 5.81
C ASN A 90 -15.28 -7.43 7.04
N GLY A 91 -16.50 -6.88 7.06
CA GLY A 91 -16.94 -5.96 8.12
C GLY A 91 -16.33 -4.56 8.07
N VAL A 92 -15.59 -4.23 7.01
CA VAL A 92 -14.98 -2.91 6.81
C VAL A 92 -15.98 -1.96 6.13
N ASP A 93 -16.17 -0.79 6.72
CA ASP A 93 -16.85 0.33 6.04
C ASP A 93 -15.84 1.05 5.14
N HIS A 94 -15.79 0.65 3.87
CA HIS A 94 -14.87 1.24 2.90
C HIS A 94 -15.13 2.73 2.62
N SER A 95 -16.34 3.24 2.89
CA SER A 95 -16.59 4.69 2.76
C SER A 95 -15.84 5.50 3.82
N ALA A 96 -15.56 4.90 4.97
CA ALA A 96 -14.83 5.49 6.08
C ALA A 96 -13.31 5.37 5.92
N VAL A 97 -12.80 4.37 5.21
CA VAL A 97 -11.35 4.07 5.13
C VAL A 97 -10.73 4.24 3.75
N SER A 98 -11.52 4.32 2.68
CA SER A 98 -11.02 4.37 1.31
C SER A 98 -11.52 5.62 0.56
N ARG A 99 -10.67 6.16 -0.31
CA ARG A 99 -11.06 6.99 -1.45
C ARG A 99 -10.55 6.30 -2.71
N VAL A 100 -11.35 6.30 -3.76
CA VAL A 100 -11.02 5.61 -5.02
C VAL A 100 -11.17 6.59 -6.16
N VAL A 101 -10.15 6.64 -7.03
CA VAL A 101 -10.15 7.41 -8.27
C VAL A 101 -9.65 6.54 -9.42
N GLU A 102 -9.91 6.93 -10.66
CA GLU A 102 -9.32 6.25 -11.81
C GLU A 102 -7.83 6.57 -11.92
N PHE A 103 -7.04 5.60 -12.39
CA PHE A 103 -5.63 5.84 -12.69
C PHE A 103 -5.52 6.81 -13.86
N ASN A 104 -4.50 7.68 -13.85
CA ASN A 104 -4.31 8.77 -14.81
C ASN A 104 -5.38 9.87 -14.83
N ASP A 105 -6.30 9.92 -13.87
CA ASP A 105 -7.21 11.06 -13.67
C ASP A 105 -6.69 12.01 -12.57
N VAL A 106 -5.87 12.98 -12.98
CA VAL A 106 -5.26 13.97 -12.06
C VAL A 106 -6.32 14.87 -11.43
N ALA A 107 -7.37 15.24 -12.18
CA ALA A 107 -8.42 16.12 -11.66
C ALA A 107 -9.22 15.44 -10.55
N ALA A 108 -9.60 14.17 -10.76
CA ALA A 108 -10.25 13.38 -9.72
C ALA A 108 -9.35 13.15 -8.50
N LEU A 109 -8.04 12.97 -8.71
CA LEU A 109 -7.06 12.86 -7.63
C LEU A 109 -7.01 14.16 -6.79
N GLU A 110 -6.88 15.32 -7.44
CA GLU A 110 -6.86 16.61 -6.77
C GLU A 110 -8.15 16.87 -5.96
N GLU A 111 -9.31 16.61 -6.56
CA GLU A 111 -10.61 16.71 -5.90
C GLU A 111 -10.67 15.79 -4.66
N ALA A 112 -10.29 14.52 -4.82
CA ALA A 112 -10.32 13.55 -3.73
C ALA A 112 -9.38 13.93 -2.57
N LEU A 113 -8.21 14.52 -2.87
CA LEU A 113 -7.25 14.98 -1.87
C LEU A 113 -7.69 16.29 -1.18
N SER A 114 -8.49 17.13 -1.85
CA SER A 114 -8.95 18.42 -1.32
C SER A 114 -9.76 18.30 -0.02
N HIS A 115 -10.36 17.14 0.23
CA HIS A 115 -11.10 16.86 1.47
C HIS A 115 -10.23 16.85 2.73
N GLY A 116 -8.90 16.69 2.60
CA GLY A 116 -7.97 16.77 3.73
C GLY A 116 -8.00 15.58 4.70
N ASP A 117 -8.68 14.49 4.37
CA ASP A 117 -8.86 13.29 5.21
C ASP A 117 -8.08 12.05 4.71
N VAL A 118 -7.19 12.23 3.72
CA VAL A 118 -6.33 11.17 3.17
C VAL A 118 -4.97 11.15 3.87
N ALA A 119 -4.63 10.02 4.47
CA ALA A 119 -3.35 9.77 5.13
C ALA A 119 -2.21 9.48 4.13
N CYS A 120 -2.49 8.68 3.10
CA CYS A 120 -1.56 8.38 2.02
C CYS A 120 -2.29 8.00 0.73
N VAL A 121 -1.59 8.15 -0.39
CA VAL A 121 -1.93 7.56 -1.68
C VAL A 121 -1.12 6.29 -1.84
N LEU A 122 -1.76 5.16 -2.10
CA LEU A 122 -1.12 3.88 -2.37
C LEU A 122 -1.30 3.51 -3.84
N THR A 123 -0.20 3.28 -4.55
CA THR A 123 -0.24 3.06 -6.00
C THR A 123 0.92 2.22 -6.52
N GLU A 124 0.67 1.58 -7.66
CA GLU A 124 1.72 1.06 -8.54
C GLU A 124 2.19 2.22 -9.44
N PRO A 125 3.50 2.34 -9.74
CA PRO A 125 3.98 3.37 -10.67
C PRO A 125 3.58 3.10 -12.13
N LEU A 126 3.19 1.85 -12.41
CA LEU A 126 2.58 1.37 -13.64
C LEU A 126 1.64 0.26 -13.21
N MET A 127 0.35 0.34 -13.52
CA MET A 127 -0.58 -0.70 -13.09
C MET A 127 -0.26 -1.99 -13.81
N THR A 128 -0.17 -3.11 -13.08
CA THR A 128 0.13 -4.43 -13.65
C THR A 128 -0.95 -5.47 -13.39
N ASN A 129 -1.89 -5.18 -12.51
CA ASN A 129 -2.88 -6.14 -12.01
C ASN A 129 -4.28 -5.98 -12.64
N PHE A 130 -4.43 -5.05 -13.58
CA PHE A 130 -5.65 -4.81 -14.35
C PHE A 130 -5.29 -4.50 -15.81
N GLY A 131 -4.43 -5.34 -16.38
CA GLY A 131 -3.67 -5.02 -17.59
C GLY A 131 -2.40 -4.22 -17.26
N MET A 132 -1.72 -3.72 -18.30
CA MET A 132 -0.60 -2.79 -18.17
C MET A 132 -1.07 -1.38 -18.53
N ILE A 133 -1.16 -0.50 -17.53
CA ILE A 133 -1.58 0.89 -17.72
C ILE A 133 -0.40 1.77 -17.29
N PRO A 134 0.32 2.40 -18.24
CA PRO A 134 1.41 3.33 -17.96
C PRO A 134 0.96 4.60 -17.25
#